data_AF-F2E3T0-F1
#
_entry.id   AF-F2E3T0-F1
#
_cell.length_a   1.000
_cell.length_b   1.000
_cell.length_c   1.000
_cell.angle_alpha   90.00
_cell.angle_beta   90.00
_cell.angle_gamma   90.00
#
_symmetry.space_group_name_H-M   'P 1'
#
loop_
_entity.id
_entity.type
_entity.pdbx_description
1 polymer ?
#
loop_
_entity_poly.entity_id
_entity_poly.type
_entity_poly.pdbx_seq_one_letter_code
_entity_poly.pdbx_strand_id
1 'polypeptide(L)'
;MGGQKGPAAGVSVILVGVLLILGLATAAMSSSEKVATGEKTSWPEVVGRSVEEAKKIILKDKPEADIVVLPVGSMVTMEYNPHRVRVFVDTVAEIPHAG
;
A
#
# COMPACT_ATOMS: atom_id res chain seq x y z
N MET A 1 5.56 46.37 -30.58
CA MET A 1 4.09 46.45 -30.73
C MET A 1 3.53 45.03 -30.81
N GLY A 2 2.44 44.78 -30.09
CA GLY A 2 1.81 43.47 -29.91
C GLY A 2 1.87 43.09 -28.43
N GLY A 3 0.86 43.28 -27.59
CA GLY A 3 -0.58 43.33 -27.87
C GLY A 3 -1.23 42.05 -27.34
N GLN A 4 -1.43 42.02 -26.01
CA GLN A 4 -2.56 41.45 -25.27
C GLN A 4 -3.38 40.31 -25.89
N LYS A 5 -3.49 39.18 -25.17
CA LYS A 5 -4.78 38.60 -24.75
C LYS A 5 -4.54 37.32 -23.93
N GLY A 6 -4.88 37.37 -22.65
CA GLY A 6 -5.25 36.15 -21.93
C GLY A 6 -6.67 35.74 -22.31
N PRO A 7 -7.03 34.46 -22.10
CA PRO A 7 -8.37 34.11 -21.69
C PRO A 7 -8.35 33.59 -20.24
N ALA A 8 -9.30 34.12 -19.48
CA ALA A 8 -9.74 33.61 -18.19
C ALA A 8 -10.65 32.37 -18.38
N ALA A 9 -10.89 31.68 -17.26
CA ALA A 9 -11.69 30.46 -17.07
C ALA A 9 -11.00 29.20 -17.63
N GLY A 10 -10.64 28.20 -16.82
CA GLY A 10 -11.38 27.62 -15.72
C GLY A 10 -11.83 26.22 -16.14
N VAL A 11 -11.70 25.26 -15.22
CA VAL A 11 -12.28 23.91 -15.21
C VAL A 11 -11.36 22.74 -15.66
N SER A 12 -11.31 21.76 -14.75
CA SER A 12 -10.90 20.36 -14.92
C SER A 12 -9.43 19.99 -14.77
N VAL A 13 -8.96 20.13 -13.53
CA VAL A 13 -8.10 19.11 -12.88
C VAL A 13 -8.78 17.74 -13.06
N ILE A 14 -8.00 16.66 -13.24
CA ILE A 14 -8.40 15.25 -13.47
C ILE A 14 -8.44 14.88 -14.96
N LEU A 15 -7.32 14.43 -15.57
CA LEU A 15 -7.27 13.23 -16.44
C LEU A 15 -5.92 12.87 -17.13
N VAL A 16 -4.73 13.37 -16.75
CA VAL A 16 -3.48 12.94 -17.45
C VAL A 16 -2.37 12.45 -16.51
N GLY A 17 -2.74 11.94 -15.33
CA GLY A 17 -1.83 11.30 -14.37
C GLY A 17 -1.60 9.80 -14.58
N VAL A 18 -1.91 9.25 -15.76
CA VAL A 18 -1.95 7.80 -16.02
C VAL A 18 -0.79 7.31 -16.92
N LEU A 19 0.16 8.17 -17.31
CA LEU A 19 1.20 7.80 -18.30
C LEU A 19 2.65 8.13 -17.89
N LEU A 20 3.04 8.00 -16.61
CA LEU A 20 4.41 8.32 -16.15
C LEU A 20 5.03 7.36 -15.11
N ILE A 21 4.56 6.11 -14.97
CA ILE A 21 5.17 5.15 -14.01
C ILE A 21 5.97 4.01 -14.65
N LEU A 22 6.29 4.10 -15.95
CA LEU A 22 7.30 3.21 -16.57
C LEU A 22 8.67 3.88 -16.56
N GLY A 23 9.26 4.00 -15.37
CA GLY A 23 10.54 4.70 -15.18
C GLY A 23 11.23 4.31 -13.87
N LEU A 24 12.07 3.28 -13.96
CA LEU A 24 13.32 3.10 -13.20
C LEU A 24 13.37 3.65 -11.75
N ALA A 25 13.15 2.79 -10.76
CA ALA A 25 13.57 3.07 -9.37
C ALA A 25 14.54 1.99 -8.89
N THR A 26 15.82 2.17 -9.22
CA THR A 26 16.92 1.57 -8.44
C THR A 26 17.10 2.45 -7.22
N ALA A 27 16.54 2.04 -6.08
CA ALA A 27 16.85 2.65 -4.80
C ALA A 27 17.35 1.55 -3.87
N ALA A 28 18.67 1.45 -3.76
CA ALA A 28 19.29 0.81 -2.61
C ALA A 28 18.93 1.66 -1.38
N MET A 29 18.00 1.19 -0.56
CA MET A 29 17.82 1.69 0.80
C MET A 29 18.27 0.61 1.78
N SER A 30 19.59 0.59 1.98
CA SER A 30 20.13 0.28 3.29
C SER A 30 19.89 1.50 4.17
N SER A 31 19.11 1.35 5.23
CA SER A 31 19.29 2.15 6.43
C SER A 31 18.93 1.31 7.65
N SER A 32 19.97 1.07 8.45
CA SER A 32 19.95 0.43 9.75
C SER A 32 19.04 1.18 10.74
N GLU A 33 18.51 0.39 11.68
CA GLU A 33 17.61 0.71 12.78
C GLU A 33 17.79 2.09 13.42
N LYS A 34 16.66 2.79 13.60
CA LYS A 34 16.52 3.77 14.68
C LYS A 34 15.46 3.25 15.65
N VAL A 35 15.90 2.89 16.85
CA VAL A 35 15.08 2.59 18.02
C VAL A 35 14.11 3.75 18.25
N ALA A 36 12.86 3.55 17.86
CA ALA A 36 11.73 4.23 18.46
C ALA A 36 11.20 3.26 19.52
N THR A 37 11.17 3.68 20.78
CA THR A 37 10.58 2.94 21.91
C THR A 37 9.04 2.92 21.82
N GLY A 38 8.51 2.73 20.62
CA GLY A 38 7.09 2.54 20.32
C GLY A 38 6.97 1.24 19.56
N GLU A 39 6.01 0.41 19.95
CA GLU A 39 5.71 -0.83 19.26
C GLU A 39 5.52 -0.57 17.76
N LYS A 40 6.17 -1.36 16.91
CA LYS A 40 6.01 -1.22 15.45
C LYS A 40 4.56 -1.57 15.09
N THR A 41 3.90 -0.64 14.40
CA THR A 41 2.47 -0.76 14.03
C THR A 41 2.24 -0.80 12.52
N SER A 42 3.28 -0.65 11.71
CA SER A 42 3.19 -0.67 10.24
C SER A 42 4.40 -1.34 9.60
N TRP A 43 4.17 -1.97 8.45
CA TRP A 43 5.17 -2.76 7.71
C TRP A 43 5.08 -2.43 6.20
N PRO A 44 5.49 -1.24 5.75
CA PRO A 44 5.47 -0.88 4.32
C PRO A 44 6.32 -1.82 3.45
N GLU A 45 7.37 -2.44 4.02
CA GLU A 45 8.25 -3.39 3.35
C GLU A 45 7.59 -4.72 2.96
N VAL A 46 6.40 -5.01 3.51
CA VAL A 46 5.61 -6.20 3.22
C VAL A 46 4.79 -6.06 1.94
N VAL A 47 4.58 -4.85 1.44
CA VAL A 47 3.82 -4.63 0.19
C VAL A 47 4.52 -5.31 -0.99
N GLY A 48 3.77 -6.07 -1.77
CA GLY A 48 4.28 -6.84 -2.92
C GLY A 48 4.96 -8.16 -2.53
N ARG A 49 4.99 -8.54 -1.25
CA ARG A 49 5.48 -9.83 -0.76
C ARG A 49 4.38 -10.89 -0.76
N SER A 50 4.76 -12.16 -0.69
CA SER A 50 3.81 -13.24 -0.44
C SER A 50 3.25 -13.15 1.00
N VAL A 51 2.12 -13.81 1.24
CA VAL A 51 1.50 -13.85 2.57
C VAL A 51 2.42 -14.51 3.60
N GLU A 52 3.17 -15.52 3.19
CA GLU A 52 4.10 -16.26 4.04
C GLU A 52 5.29 -15.38 4.44
N GLU A 53 5.86 -14.63 3.49
CA GLU A 53 6.92 -13.66 3.77
C GLU A 53 6.43 -12.51 4.65
N ALA A 54 5.22 -12.00 4.37
CA ALA A 54 4.54 -10.98 5.17
C ALA A 54 4.42 -11.41 6.63
N LYS A 55 3.88 -12.61 6.87
CA LYS A 55 3.71 -13.18 8.22
C LYS A 55 5.04 -13.28 8.95
N LYS A 56 6.09 -13.76 8.27
CA LYS A 56 7.42 -13.88 8.86
C LYS A 56 7.99 -12.54 9.30
N ILE A 57 7.84 -11.50 8.48
CA ILE A 57 8.31 -10.14 8.79
C ILE A 57 7.52 -9.57 9.97
N ILE A 58 6.18 -9.65 9.93
CA ILE A 58 5.31 -9.09 10.98
C ILE A 58 5.56 -9.77 12.32
N LEU A 59 5.61 -11.11 12.37
CA LEU A 59 5.81 -11.87 13.62
C LEU A 59 7.21 -11.69 14.20
N LYS A 60 8.21 -11.34 13.37
CA LYS A 60 9.55 -11.01 13.86
C LYS A 60 9.53 -9.71 14.69
N ASP A 61 8.76 -8.73 14.25
CA ASP A 61 8.70 -7.42 14.90
C ASP A 61 7.60 -7.33 15.98
N LYS A 62 6.50 -8.08 15.81
CA LYS A 62 5.36 -8.16 16.74
C LYS A 62 4.92 -9.63 16.92
N PRO A 63 5.53 -10.37 17.86
CA PRO A 63 5.30 -11.81 18.01
C PRO A 63 3.88 -12.15 18.50
N GLU A 64 3.22 -11.24 19.21
CA GLU A 64 1.84 -11.36 19.68
C GLU A 64 0.79 -10.89 18.65
N ALA A 65 1.19 -10.65 17.40
CA ALA A 65 0.27 -10.19 16.36
C ALA A 65 -0.76 -11.28 15.97
N ASP A 66 -2.03 -10.92 16.02
CA ASP A 66 -3.14 -11.68 15.43
C ASP A 66 -3.28 -11.29 13.96
N ILE A 67 -2.66 -12.08 13.08
CA ILE A 67 -2.60 -11.80 11.64
C ILE A 67 -3.83 -12.36 10.94
N VAL A 68 -4.64 -11.47 10.39
CA VAL A 68 -5.84 -11.80 9.60
C VAL A 68 -5.56 -11.46 8.14
N VAL A 69 -5.69 -12.46 7.27
CA VAL A 69 -5.50 -12.29 5.81
C VAL A 69 -6.87 -12.17 5.16
N LEU A 70 -7.07 -11.12 4.36
CA LEU A 70 -8.36 -10.80 3.75
C LEU A 70 -8.18 -10.38 2.29
N PRO A 71 -9.12 -10.69 1.40
CA PRO A 71 -9.17 -10.06 0.09
C PRO A 71 -9.29 -8.53 0.19
N VAL A 72 -8.63 -7.80 -0.70
CA VAL A 72 -8.84 -6.34 -0.86
C VAL A 72 -10.33 -6.07 -1.09
N GLY A 73 -10.86 -5.05 -0.40
CA GLY A 73 -12.29 -4.70 -0.48
C GLY A 73 -13.21 -5.47 0.46
N SER A 74 -12.69 -6.43 1.24
CA SER A 74 -13.48 -7.10 2.28
C SER A 74 -14.03 -6.10 3.30
N MET A 75 -15.31 -6.24 3.63
CA MET A 75 -15.92 -5.47 4.73
C MET A 75 -15.32 -5.93 6.06
N VAL A 76 -14.84 -4.98 6.87
CA VAL A 76 -14.22 -5.25 8.16
C VAL A 76 -14.83 -4.41 9.27
N THR A 77 -14.77 -4.92 10.50
CA THR A 77 -15.20 -4.17 11.68
C THR A 77 -14.23 -3.01 11.96
N MET A 78 -14.75 -1.87 12.41
CA MET A 78 -13.96 -0.66 12.71
C MET A 78 -13.50 -0.59 14.18
N GLU A 79 -13.68 -1.67 14.94
CA GLU A 79 -13.19 -1.74 16.33
C GLU A 79 -11.66 -1.68 16.38
N TYR A 80 -11.13 -1.02 17.41
CA TYR A 80 -9.70 -0.96 17.66
C TYR A 80 -9.23 -2.21 18.39
N ASN A 81 -8.25 -2.91 17.83
CA ASN A 81 -7.55 -4.02 18.48
C ASN A 81 -6.04 -3.87 18.20
N PRO A 82 -5.21 -3.55 19.22
CA PRO A 82 -3.78 -3.28 19.05
C PRO A 82 -2.96 -4.52 18.67
N HIS A 83 -3.50 -5.73 18.87
CA HIS A 83 -2.83 -6.97 18.49
C HIS A 83 -3.14 -7.39 17.06
N ARG A 84 -4.22 -6.88 16.46
CA ARG A 84 -4.70 -7.33 15.15
C ARG A 84 -3.96 -6.64 14.00
N VAL A 85 -3.37 -7.44 13.12
CA VAL A 85 -2.75 -6.96 11.86
C VAL A 85 -3.54 -7.54 10.68
N ARG A 86 -4.16 -6.65 9.89
CA ARG A 86 -4.92 -7.05 8.69
C ARG A 86 -4.01 -6.96 7.46
N VAL A 87 -3.81 -8.08 6.79
CA VAL A 87 -3.08 -8.17 5.52
C VAL A 87 -4.09 -8.31 4.40
N PHE A 88 -4.22 -7.28 3.57
CA PHE A 88 -5.09 -7.31 2.41
C PHE A 88 -4.35 -7.84 1.19
N VAL A 89 -4.92 -8.84 0.55
CA VAL A 89 -4.36 -9.51 -0.62
C VAL A 89 -5.28 -9.35 -1.82
N ASP A 90 -4.70 -9.17 -3.00
CA ASP A 90 -5.47 -9.24 -4.24
C ASP A 90 -5.54 -10.71 -4.66
N THR A 91 -6.73 -11.32 -4.53
CA THR A 91 -6.92 -12.76 -4.69
C THR A 91 -8.01 -13.06 -5.70
N VAL A 92 -7.73 -14.03 -6.56
CA VAL A 92 -8.73 -14.67 -7.41
C VAL A 92 -9.66 -15.49 -6.51
N ALA A 93 -10.89 -15.00 -6.29
CA ALA A 93 -11.82 -15.56 -5.29
C ALA A 93 -12.55 -16.83 -5.76
N GLU A 94 -12.67 -17.01 -7.07
CA GLU A 94 -13.37 -18.14 -7.69
C GLU A 94 -12.47 -18.81 -8.72
N ILE A 95 -12.78 -20.07 -9.04
CA ILE A 95 -12.02 -20.82 -10.04
C ILE A 95 -12.16 -20.09 -11.39
N PRO A 96 -11.07 -19.63 -12.01
CA PRO A 96 -11.17 -19.00 -13.32
C PRO A 96 -11.55 -20.06 -14.35
N HIS A 97 -12.71 -19.87 -14.99
CA HIS A 97 -13.17 -20.72 -16.08
C HIS A 97 -12.78 -20.10 -17.42
N ALA A 98 -12.08 -20.88 -18.26
CA ALA A 98 -11.88 -20.52 -19.65
C ALA A 98 -13.20 -20.73 -20.41
N GLY A 99 -13.58 -19.71 -21.19
CA GLY A 99 -14.56 -19.81 -22.27
C GLY A 99 -13.85 -19.70 -23.60
#